data_AF-A0A953WJP4-F1
#
_entry.id   AF-A0A953WJP4-F1
#
_cell.length_a   1.000
_cell.length_b   1.000
_cell.length_c   1.000
_cell.angle_alpha   90.00
_cell.angle_beta   90.00
_cell.angle_gamma   90.00
#
_symmetry.space_group_name_H-M   'P 1'
#
loop_
_entity.id
_entity.type
_entity.pdbx_description
1 polymer ?
#
loop_
_entity_poly.entity_id
_entity_poly.type
_entity_poly.pdbx_seq_one_letter_code
_entity_poly.pdbx_strand_id
1 'polypeptide(L)' 'GVGLGLQRTISNFFAGFTLIADKSIKPGDVIEIGGSFGWVTEMNARYVSVRTRDG' A
#
# COMPACT_ATOMS: atom_id res chain seq x y z
N GLY A 1 -5.95 -23.01 23.45
CA GLY A 1 -7.22 -23.06 22.71
C GLY A 1 -7.58 -21.71 22.11
N VAL A 2 -7.93 -20.72 22.93
CA VAL A 2 -8.46 -19.41 22.47
C VAL A 2 -7.39 -18.44 21.95
N GLY A 3 -6.17 -18.51 22.48
CA GLY A 3 -5.07 -17.60 22.12
C GLY A 3 -4.59 -17.72 20.67
N LEU A 4 -4.58 -18.92 20.08
CA LEU A 4 -4.06 -19.12 18.71
C LEU A 4 -5.00 -18.57 17.63
N GLY A 5 -6.31 -18.65 17.86
CA GLY A 5 -7.33 -18.10 16.95
C GLY A 5 -7.41 -16.57 17.06
N LEU A 6 -7.42 -16.03 18.27
CA LEU A 6 -7.48 -14.59 18.52
C LEU A 6 -6.20 -13.86 18.08
N GLN A 7 -5.02 -14.47 18.28
CA GLN A 7 -3.76 -13.92 17.79
C GLN A 7 -3.79 -13.69 16.28
N ARG A 8 -4.31 -14.65 15.49
CA ARG A 8 -4.38 -14.52 14.03
C ARG A 8 -5.35 -13.41 13.57
N THR A 9 -6.50 -13.27 14.22
CA THR A 9 -7.48 -12.21 13.89
C THR A 9 -6.94 -10.82 14.23
N ILE A 10 -6.30 -10.67 15.39
CA ILE A 10 -5.71 -9.40 15.81
C ILE A 10 -4.49 -9.05 14.93
N SER A 11 -3.66 -10.02 14.53
CA SER A 11 -2.56 -9.79 13.59
C SER A 11 -3.04 -9.28 12.22
N ASN A 12 -4.13 -9.83 11.69
CA ASN A 12 -4.71 -9.37 10.43
C ASN A 12 -5.36 -7.98 10.57
N PHE A 13 -5.95 -7.68 11.73
CA PHE A 13 -6.50 -6.35 12.04
C PHE A 13 -5.41 -5.28 12.11
N PHE A 14 -4.29 -5.55 12.81
CA PHE A 14 -3.14 -4.64 12.84
C PHE A 14 -2.50 -4.48 11.46
N ALA A 15 -2.40 -5.54 10.65
CA ALA A 15 -1.92 -5.42 9.27
C ALA A 15 -2.79 -4.48 8.42
N GLY A 16 -4.12 -4.60 8.51
CA GLY A 16 -5.06 -3.69 7.84
C GLY A 16 -4.99 -2.26 8.37
N PHE A 17 -4.86 -2.08 9.69
CA PHE A 17 -4.71 -0.77 10.31
C PHE A 17 -3.39 -0.10 9.93
N THR A 18 -2.27 -0.81 9.96
CA THR A 18 -0.95 -0.30 9.53
C THR A 18 -0.94 0.07 8.05
N LEU A 19 -1.59 -0.71 7.18
CA LEU A 19 -1.75 -0.34 5.76
C LEU A 19 -2.47 1.00 5.57
N ILE A 20 -3.48 1.31 6.40
CA ILE A 20 -4.24 2.56 6.37
C ILE A 20 -3.48 3.68 7.10
N ALA A 21 -2.79 3.37 8.19
CA ALA A 21 -2.10 4.34 9.04
C ALA A 21 -0.78 4.82 8.44
N ASP A 22 -0.05 3.97 7.70
CA ASP A 22 1.29 4.31 7.19
C ASP A 22 1.30 5.05 5.85
N LYS A 23 0.22 5.03 5.05
CA LYS A 23 0.35 5.35 3.63
C LYS A 23 -0.20 6.72 3.24
N SER A 24 0.57 7.75 3.59
CA SER A 24 0.78 8.84 2.63
C SER A 24 1.64 8.26 1.50
N ILE A 25 1.02 7.97 0.35
CA ILE A 25 1.77 7.70 -0.89
C ILE A 25 2.74 8.88 -1.09
N LYS A 26 4.00 8.59 -1.44
CA LYS A 26 5.05 9.59 -1.68
C LYS A 26 5.75 9.34 -3.01
N PRO A 27 6.35 10.38 -3.64
CA PRO A 27 7.28 10.16 -4.74
C PRO A 27 8.40 9.21 -4.32
N GLY A 28 8.63 8.17 -5.11
CA GLY A 28 9.56 7.08 -4.84
C GLY A 28 8.90 5.75 -4.41
N ASP A 29 7.63 5.77 -4.02
CA ASP A 29 6.91 4.55 -3.66
C ASP A 29 6.62 3.66 -4.89
N VAL A 30 6.71 2.34 -4.69
CA VAL A 30 6.28 1.32 -5.67
C VAL A 30 4.82 0.99 -5.42
N ILE A 31 4.00 1.12 -6.46
CA ILE A 31 2.56 0.84 -6.42
C ILE A 31 2.15 -0.07 -7.57
N GLU A 32 1.10 -0.86 -7.36
CA GLU A 32 0.51 -1.73 -8.38
C GLU A 32 -0.78 -1.09 -8.91
N ILE A 33 -0.89 -0.94 -10.23
CA ILE A 33 -2.07 -0.39 -10.91
C ILE A 33 -2.46 -1.34 -12.04
N GLY A 34 -3.66 -1.91 -11.96
CA GLY A 34 -4.19 -2.78 -13.02
C GLY A 34 -3.35 -4.03 -13.29
N GLY A 35 -2.61 -4.53 -12.29
CA GLY A 35 -1.72 -5.69 -12.42
C GLY A 35 -0.31 -5.36 -12.93
N SER A 36 0.02 -4.09 -13.15
CA SER A 36 1.39 -3.64 -13.47
C SER A 36 1.99 -2.82 -12.33
N PHE A 37 3.28 -3.02 -12.08
CA PHE A 37 4.03 -2.28 -11.06
C PHE A 37 4.62 -0.99 -11.66
N GLY A 38 4.48 0.11 -10.91
CA GLY A 38 5.04 1.39 -11.27
C GLY A 38 5.56 2.16 -10.06
N TRP A 39 6.42 3.14 -10.34
CA TRP A 39 6.97 4.05 -9.34
C TRP A 39 6.23 5.38 -9.40
N VAL A 40 5.86 5.91 -8.23
CA VAL A 40 5.33 7.27 -8.13
C VAL A 40 6.46 8.25 -8.42
N THR A 41 6.36 9.00 -9.51
CA THR A 41 7.40 9.97 -9.88
C THR A 41 7.09 11.36 -9.35
N GLU A 42 5.81 11.71 -9.25
CA GLU A 42 5.39 13.04 -8.81
C GLU A 42 3.99 13.01 -8.21
N MET A 43 3.75 13.87 -7.21
CA MET A 43 2.45 14.04 -6.58
C MET A 43 2.01 15.50 -6.64
N ASN A 44 0.92 15.73 -7.36
CA ASN A 44 0.23 17.00 -7.41
C ASN A 44 -1.10 16.90 -6.66
N ALA A 45 -1.67 18.04 -6.26
CA ALA A 45 -2.92 18.06 -5.50
C ALA A 45 -4.11 17.42 -6.24
N ARG A 46 -4.03 17.29 -7.57
CA ARG A 46 -5.11 16.76 -8.42
C ARG A 46 -4.76 15.47 -9.15
N TYR A 47 -3.49 15.09 -9.20
CA TYR A 47 -3.04 13.91 -9.94
C TYR A 47 -1.72 13.37 -9.38
N VAL A 48 -1.51 12.07 -9.57
CA VAL A 48 -0.25 11.38 -9.26
C VAL A 48 0.33 10.87 -10.57
N SER A 49 1.59 11.18 -10.83
CA SER A 49 2.31 10.67 -11.99
C SER A 49 3.01 9.37 -11.62
N VAL A 50 2.83 8.35 -12.44
CA VAL A 50 3.32 7.00 -12.21
C VAL A 50 4.07 6.53 -13.44
N ARG A 51 5.29 6.05 -13.23
CA ARG A 51 6.09 5.44 -14.29
C ARG A 51 6.01 3.94 -14.18
N THR A 52 5.34 3.30 -15.13
CA THR A 52 5.29 1.84 -15.25
C THR A 52 6.50 1.33 -16.02
N ARG A 53 6.77 0.03 -15.90
CA ARG A 53 7.88 -0.62 -16.63
C ARG A 53 7.55 -0.92 -18.10
N ASP A 54 6.34 -0.60 -18.52
CA ASP A 54 5.76 -1.03 -19.80
C ASP A 54 5.90 0.02 -20.93
N GLY A 55 6.43 1.21 -20.63
CA GLY A 55 6.69 2.27 -21.62
C GLY A 55 5.58 3.29 -21.72
#